data_AF-A0A523PGM5-F1
#
_entry.id   AF-A0A523PGM5-F1
#
_cell.length_a   1.000
_cell.length_b   1.000
_cell.length_c   1.000
_cell.angle_alpha   90.00
_cell.angle_beta   90.00
_cell.angle_gamma   90.00
#
_symmetry.space_group_name_H-M   'P 1'
#
loop_
_entity.id
_entity.type
_entity.pdbx_description
1 polymer ?
#
loop_
_entity_poly.entity_id
_entity_poly.type
_entity_poly.pdbx_seq_one_letter_code
_entity_poly.pdbx_strand_id
1 'polypeptide(L)'
;MGDADLKRIFDAVVLSPSSFNIQPWQFVVIRDQARKIELRQLSFGQAQVEEAAAVVLICGRLDAYADAERIYRDSDAATRDKYLPMILSAYKDQPAQQREEAIRCGSLAAMSLMYAAKAIGWDSGPMIGFDVTKVGALLQLDANTVPVMMVVIGKALRGEQPPRGYRRPVAEVVRLESLAGERLC
;
A
#
# COMPACT_ATOMS: atom_id res chain seq x y z
N MET A 1 -2.13 -0.11 20.04
CA MET A 1 -0.90 0.13 19.27
C MET A 1 -0.43 1.55 19.52
N GLY A 2 0.80 1.72 20.01
CA GLY A 2 1.34 3.03 20.34
C GLY A 2 2.05 3.72 19.17
N ASP A 3 2.41 4.98 19.34
CA ASP A 3 3.12 5.77 18.32
C ASP A 3 4.52 5.20 18.03
N ALA A 4 5.18 4.63 19.03
CA ALA A 4 6.46 3.95 18.86
C ALA A 4 6.36 2.72 17.94
N ASP A 5 5.28 1.93 18.07
CA ASP A 5 5.02 0.81 17.17
C ASP A 5 4.81 1.30 15.74
N LEU A 6 3.94 2.31 15.57
CA LEU A 6 3.64 2.90 14.27
C LEU A 6 4.90 3.45 13.61
N LYS A 7 5.72 4.19 14.36
CA LYS A 7 6.97 4.74 13.85
C LYS A 7 7.90 3.62 13.38
N ARG A 8 8.11 2.59 14.19
CA ARG A 8 8.98 1.46 13.82
C ARG A 8 8.49 0.72 12.58
N ILE A 9 7.17 0.58 12.44
CA ILE A 9 6.55 0.00 11.25
C ILE A 9 6.80 0.90 10.04
N PHE A 10 6.46 2.19 10.12
CA PHE A 10 6.55 3.11 8.99
C PHE A 10 7.99 3.44 8.59
N ASP A 11 8.96 3.43 9.52
CA ASP A 11 10.39 3.52 9.21
C ASP A 11 10.82 2.43 8.22
N ALA A 12 10.20 1.24 8.26
CA ALA A 12 10.42 0.19 7.26
C ALA A 12 9.55 0.36 6.01
N VAL A 13 8.29 0.81 6.14
CA VAL A 13 7.36 0.98 5.01
C VAL A 13 7.86 2.03 4.02
N VAL A 14 8.42 3.14 4.50
CA VAL A 14 8.94 4.21 3.61
C VAL A 14 10.14 3.77 2.77
N LEU A 15 10.78 2.64 3.11
CA LEU A 15 11.84 2.02 2.33
C LEU A 15 11.31 1.08 1.23
N SER A 16 9.99 0.99 1.05
CA SER A 16 9.40 0.21 -0.04
C SER A 16 9.90 0.71 -1.39
N PRO A 17 10.12 -0.17 -2.36
CA PRO A 17 10.55 0.27 -3.69
C PRO A 17 9.43 1.02 -4.41
N SER A 18 9.80 2.06 -5.17
CA SER A 18 8.94 2.72 -6.16
C SER A 18 9.70 2.97 -7.45
N SER A 19 8.99 2.97 -8.58
CA SER A 19 9.58 3.35 -9.86
C SER A 19 10.19 4.75 -9.77
N PHE A 20 11.43 4.90 -10.24
CA PHE A 20 12.22 6.14 -10.17
C PHE A 20 12.31 6.78 -8.77
N ASN A 21 12.02 6.03 -7.70
CA ASN A 21 11.92 6.53 -6.34
C ASN A 21 10.88 7.66 -6.14
N ILE A 22 9.79 7.70 -6.92
CA ILE A 22 8.77 8.77 -6.83
C ILE A 22 7.84 8.65 -5.62
N GLN A 23 7.84 7.51 -4.93
CA GLN A 23 7.20 7.32 -3.62
C GLN A 23 5.76 7.85 -3.58
N PRO A 24 4.83 7.35 -4.43
CA PRO A 24 3.50 7.93 -4.57
C PRO A 24 2.61 7.67 -3.36
N TRP A 25 3.04 6.84 -2.41
CA TRP A 25 2.21 6.43 -1.28
C TRP A 25 1.97 7.57 -0.29
N GLN A 26 0.76 7.58 0.25
CA GLN A 26 0.37 8.32 1.44
C GLN A 26 -0.39 7.38 2.36
N PHE A 27 -0.34 7.61 3.67
CA PHE A 27 -0.94 6.73 4.65
C PHE A 27 -1.81 7.52 5.62
N VAL A 28 -3.05 7.07 5.81
CA VAL A 28 -3.93 7.58 6.85
C VAL A 28 -4.08 6.50 7.91
N VAL A 29 -3.60 6.76 9.12
CA VAL A 29 -3.69 5.83 10.25
C VAL A 29 -4.88 6.22 11.13
N ILE A 30 -5.86 5.32 11.23
CA ILE A 30 -7.07 5.49 12.03
C ILE A 30 -6.99 4.59 13.27
N ARG A 31 -6.95 5.22 14.44
CA ARG A 31 -7.00 4.54 15.75
C ARG A 31 -8.22 4.90 16.59
N ASP A 32 -8.82 6.07 16.32
CA ASP A 32 -9.99 6.54 17.04
C ASP A 32 -11.15 5.56 16.89
N GLN A 33 -11.80 5.22 18.00
CA GLN A 33 -12.84 4.20 18.02
C GLN A 33 -14.09 4.63 17.26
N ALA A 34 -14.52 5.89 17.39
CA ALA A 34 -15.68 6.40 16.66
C ALA A 34 -15.44 6.38 15.14
N ARG A 35 -14.24 6.78 14.72
CA ARG A 35 -13.83 6.72 13.30
C ARG A 35 -13.78 5.28 12.77
N LYS A 36 -13.34 4.31 13.57
CA LYS A 36 -13.35 2.91 13.15
C LYS A 36 -14.78 2.33 13.05
N ILE A 37 -15.71 2.77 13.90
CA ILE A 37 -17.14 2.41 13.81
C ILE A 37 -17.74 2.94 12.50
N GLU A 38 -17.48 4.20 12.15
CA GLU A 38 -17.88 4.79 10.86
C GLU A 38 -17.29 3.99 9.68
N LEU A 39 -15.99 3.70 9.73
CA LEU A 39 -15.31 2.91 8.69
C LEU A 39 -15.89 1.50 8.54
N ARG A 40 -16.31 0.85 9.64
CA ARG A 40 -16.96 -0.48 9.57
C ARG A 40 -18.25 -0.42 8.76
N GLN A 41 -19.06 0.61 8.95
CA GLN A 41 -20.30 0.78 8.18
C GLN A 41 -20.00 0.95 6.68
N LEU A 42 -18.94 1.70 6.35
CA LEU A 42 -18.48 1.88 4.97
C LEU A 42 -17.72 0.67 4.40
N SER A 43 -17.33 -0.27 5.26
CA SER A 43 -16.65 -1.52 4.91
C SER A 43 -17.61 -2.72 4.98
N PHE A 44 -18.88 -2.49 4.66
CA PHE A 44 -19.92 -3.52 4.59
C PHE A 44 -20.08 -4.35 5.88
N GLY A 45 -19.83 -3.74 7.04
CA GLY A 45 -20.02 -4.38 8.35
C GLY A 45 -18.87 -5.26 8.84
N GLN A 46 -17.73 -5.31 8.12
CA GLN A 46 -16.58 -6.15 8.49
C GLN A 46 -16.03 -5.79 9.87
N ALA A 47 -16.27 -6.66 10.86
CA ALA A 47 -15.98 -6.40 12.28
C ALA A 47 -14.50 -6.08 12.57
N GLN A 48 -13.58 -6.72 11.83
CA GLN A 48 -12.14 -6.49 11.94
C GLN A 48 -11.71 -5.03 11.76
N VAL A 49 -12.50 -4.20 11.05
CA VAL A 49 -12.21 -2.76 10.88
C VAL A 49 -12.40 -2.02 12.20
N GLU A 50 -13.43 -2.37 12.96
CA GLU A 50 -13.73 -1.78 14.26
C GLU A 50 -12.84 -2.33 15.37
N GLU A 51 -12.60 -3.64 15.35
CA GLU A 51 -11.90 -4.38 16.41
C GLU A 51 -10.37 -4.22 16.34
N ALA A 52 -9.82 -3.87 15.18
CA ALA A 52 -8.39 -3.69 15.01
C ALA A 52 -7.80 -2.59 15.91
N ALA A 53 -6.54 -2.75 16.29
CA ALA A 53 -5.80 -1.74 17.04
C ALA A 53 -5.52 -0.47 16.21
N ALA A 54 -5.40 -0.63 14.88
CA ALA A 54 -5.33 0.45 13.92
C ALA A 54 -5.86 -0.02 12.55
N VAL A 55 -6.41 0.92 11.77
CA VAL A 55 -6.71 0.75 10.34
C VAL A 55 -5.81 1.71 9.59
N VAL A 56 -5.10 1.23 8.57
CA VAL A 56 -4.27 2.06 7.69
C VAL A 56 -4.93 2.10 6.32
N LEU A 57 -5.43 3.25 5.89
CA LEU A 57 -5.75 3.45 4.49
C LEU A 57 -4.47 3.83 3.75
N ILE A 58 -4.10 3.00 2.78
CA ILE A 58 -3.00 3.25 1.87
C ILE A 58 -3.57 3.96 0.66
N CYS A 59 -3.04 5.14 0.39
CA CYS A 59 -3.40 5.97 -0.74
C CYS A 59 -2.21 6.10 -1.68
N GLY A 60 -2.49 6.40 -2.95
CA GLY A 60 -1.46 6.74 -3.93
C GLY A 60 -1.79 8.08 -4.58
N ARG A 61 -0.81 8.97 -4.61
CA ARG A 61 -0.88 10.27 -5.27
C ARG A 61 -0.61 10.12 -6.77
N LEU A 62 -1.52 10.62 -7.60
CA LEU A 62 -1.47 10.46 -9.06
C LEU A 62 -0.36 11.30 -9.70
N ASP A 63 -0.06 12.47 -9.16
CA ASP A 63 0.98 13.36 -9.67
C ASP A 63 2.34 13.21 -8.98
N ALA A 64 2.64 12.07 -8.34
CA ALA A 64 3.87 11.91 -7.58
C ALA A 64 5.17 12.16 -8.38
N TYR A 65 5.11 12.03 -9.71
CA TYR A 65 6.19 12.39 -10.62
C TYR A 65 6.58 13.87 -10.58
N ALA A 66 5.68 14.77 -10.15
CA ALA A 66 5.94 16.20 -10.02
C ALA A 66 7.03 16.51 -8.97
N ASP A 67 7.29 15.58 -8.04
CA ASP A 67 8.36 15.69 -7.05
C ASP A 67 9.73 15.25 -7.57
N ALA A 68 9.86 14.86 -8.85
CA ALA A 68 11.11 14.33 -9.40
C ALA A 68 12.32 15.26 -9.15
N GLU A 69 12.18 16.57 -9.38
CA GLU A 69 13.27 17.52 -9.10
C GLU A 69 13.68 17.53 -7.62
N ARG A 70 12.72 17.40 -6.71
CA ARG A 70 12.97 17.32 -5.27
C ARG A 70 13.70 16.03 -4.91
N ILE A 71 13.30 14.91 -5.50
CA ILE A 71 13.88 13.58 -5.22
C ILE A 71 15.32 13.50 -5.72
N TYR A 72 15.61 14.07 -6.88
CA TYR A 72 16.93 14.00 -7.51
C TYR A 72 17.81 15.23 -7.23
N ARG A 73 17.40 16.14 -6.34
CA ARG A 73 18.11 17.39 -6.01
C ARG A 73 19.59 17.17 -5.71
N ASP A 74 19.87 16.15 -4.90
CA ASP A 74 21.23 15.86 -4.41
C ASP A 74 21.98 14.85 -5.29
N SER A 75 21.39 14.42 -6.42
CA SER A 75 22.06 13.58 -7.42
C SER A 75 23.00 14.40 -8.29
N ASP A 76 24.00 13.76 -8.89
CA ASP A 76 24.87 14.42 -9.88
C ASP A 76 24.11 14.85 -11.15
N ALA A 77 24.71 15.75 -11.94
CA ALA A 77 24.08 16.30 -13.13
C ALA A 77 23.73 15.22 -14.17
N ALA A 78 24.61 14.25 -14.42
CA ALA A 78 24.39 13.21 -15.40
C ALA A 78 23.19 12.32 -15.03
N THR A 79 23.03 12.02 -13.74
CA THR A 79 21.87 11.32 -13.19
C THR A 79 20.59 12.13 -13.39
N ARG A 80 20.58 13.43 -13.05
CA ARG A 80 19.39 14.28 -13.24
C ARG A 80 18.98 14.41 -14.70
N ASP A 81 19.94 14.72 -15.57
CA ASP A 81 19.71 14.94 -17.01
C ASP A 81 19.18 13.68 -17.70
N LYS A 82 19.54 12.50 -17.17
CA LYS A 82 18.99 11.22 -17.61
C LYS A 82 17.56 10.98 -17.09
N TYR A 83 17.34 11.07 -15.77
CA TYR A 83 16.11 10.56 -15.17
C TYR A 83 14.94 11.54 -15.20
N LEU A 84 15.16 12.86 -15.06
CA LEU A 84 14.05 13.81 -15.04
C LEU A 84 13.21 13.78 -16.33
N PRO A 85 13.80 13.78 -17.55
CA PRO A 85 13.02 13.68 -18.78
C PRO A 85 12.30 12.33 -18.91
N MET A 86 12.92 11.23 -18.45
CA MET A 86 12.29 9.90 -18.48
C MET A 86 11.06 9.84 -17.57
N ILE A 87 11.14 10.40 -16.36
CA ILE A 87 10.02 10.43 -15.42
C ILE A 87 8.87 11.26 -16.00
N LEU A 88 9.16 12.46 -16.52
CA LEU A 88 8.14 13.30 -17.14
C LEU A 88 7.51 12.61 -18.35
N SER A 89 8.31 11.99 -19.22
CA SER A 89 7.79 11.24 -20.37
C SER A 89 6.92 10.03 -19.97
N ALA A 90 7.21 9.38 -18.85
CA ALA A 90 6.48 8.20 -18.41
C ALA A 90 5.13 8.54 -17.77
N TYR A 91 5.04 9.67 -17.05
CA TYR A 91 3.90 9.95 -16.18
C TYR A 91 3.17 11.26 -16.46
N LYS A 92 3.84 12.31 -16.97
CA LYS A 92 3.18 13.58 -17.23
C LYS A 92 2.11 13.40 -18.31
N ASP A 93 0.90 13.87 -18.03
CA ASP A 93 -0.27 13.75 -18.92
C ASP A 93 -0.63 12.29 -19.29
N GLN A 94 -0.20 11.32 -18.47
CA GLN A 94 -0.43 9.87 -18.66
C GLN A 94 -1.29 9.30 -17.51
N PRO A 95 -2.60 9.61 -17.44
CA PRO A 95 -3.44 9.31 -16.27
C PRO A 95 -3.56 7.81 -15.95
N ALA A 96 -3.51 6.94 -16.98
CA ALA A 96 -3.49 5.50 -16.76
C ALA A 96 -2.21 5.05 -16.04
N GLN A 97 -1.05 5.50 -16.50
CA GLN A 97 0.25 5.16 -15.91
C GLN A 97 0.41 5.75 -14.51
N GLN A 98 -0.05 6.98 -14.29
CA GLN A 98 -0.10 7.61 -12.97
C GLN A 98 -0.88 6.75 -11.97
N ARG A 99 -2.08 6.31 -12.37
CA ARG A 99 -2.93 5.46 -11.53
C ARG A 99 -2.31 4.08 -11.31
N GLU A 100 -1.79 3.45 -12.36
CA GLU A 100 -1.14 2.14 -12.24
C GLU A 100 0.07 2.18 -11.32
N GLU A 101 0.89 3.22 -11.39
CA GLU A 101 2.05 3.40 -10.52
C GLU A 101 1.63 3.63 -9.07
N ALA A 102 0.62 4.47 -8.83
CA ALA A 102 0.03 4.69 -7.52
C ALA A 102 -0.46 3.37 -6.88
N ILE A 103 -1.19 2.54 -7.62
CA ILE A 103 -1.67 1.24 -7.15
C ILE A 103 -0.52 0.25 -6.95
N ARG A 104 0.44 0.16 -7.88
CA ARG A 104 1.57 -0.77 -7.81
C ARG A 104 2.45 -0.48 -6.60
N CYS A 105 2.91 0.77 -6.47
CA CYS A 105 3.73 1.21 -5.34
C CYS A 105 2.98 1.09 -4.02
N GLY A 106 1.70 1.48 -3.97
CA GLY A 106 0.88 1.34 -2.77
C GLY A 106 0.69 -0.13 -2.35
N SER A 107 0.58 -1.05 -3.31
CA SER A 107 0.49 -2.50 -3.02
C SER A 107 1.79 -3.08 -2.47
N LEU A 108 2.94 -2.62 -2.97
CA LEU A 108 4.25 -2.97 -2.42
C LEU A 108 4.40 -2.44 -0.99
N ALA A 109 4.02 -1.18 -0.76
CA ALA A 109 3.99 -0.57 0.57
C ALA A 109 3.04 -1.30 1.52
N ALA A 110 1.89 -1.78 1.05
CA ALA A 110 0.98 -2.61 1.83
C ALA A 110 1.63 -3.91 2.30
N MET A 111 2.38 -4.58 1.42
CA MET A 111 3.10 -5.79 1.78
C MET A 111 4.20 -5.51 2.81
N SER A 112 4.99 -4.43 2.61
CA SER A 112 5.99 -3.98 3.57
C SER A 112 5.36 -3.67 4.93
N LEU A 113 4.20 -3.02 4.95
CA LEU A 113 3.43 -2.70 6.16
C LEU A 113 3.07 -3.97 6.93
N MET A 114 2.54 -4.99 6.23
CA MET A 114 2.18 -6.26 6.85
C MET A 114 3.40 -7.01 7.40
N TYR A 115 4.52 -7.05 6.66
CA TYR A 115 5.74 -7.68 7.15
C TYR A 115 6.38 -6.93 8.33
N ALA A 116 6.43 -5.60 8.28
CA ALA A 116 6.97 -4.77 9.36
C ALA A 116 6.13 -4.88 10.63
N ALA A 117 4.79 -4.87 10.51
CA ALA A 117 3.88 -5.14 11.61
C ALA A 117 4.14 -6.53 12.22
N LYS A 118 4.28 -7.57 11.38
CA LYS A 118 4.56 -8.93 11.82
C LYS A 118 5.90 -9.08 12.54
N ALA A 119 6.94 -8.39 12.07
CA ALA A 119 8.28 -8.44 12.66
C ALA A 119 8.32 -7.95 14.11
N ILE A 120 7.37 -7.11 14.53
CA ILE A 120 7.25 -6.63 15.93
C ILE A 120 6.03 -7.23 16.65
N GLY A 121 5.49 -8.33 16.12
CA GLY A 121 4.48 -9.16 16.78
C GLY A 121 3.04 -8.69 16.59
N TRP A 122 2.74 -7.79 15.66
CA TRP A 122 1.35 -7.50 15.24
C TRP A 122 0.91 -8.45 14.12
N ASP A 123 -0.39 -8.69 14.03
CA ASP A 123 -1.01 -9.36 12.88
C ASP A 123 -1.75 -8.32 12.03
N SER A 124 -1.94 -8.62 10.75
CA SER A 124 -2.52 -7.67 9.81
C SER A 124 -3.36 -8.37 8.73
N GLY A 125 -4.35 -7.66 8.20
CA GLY A 125 -5.20 -8.13 7.12
C GLY A 125 -5.43 -7.03 6.06
N PRO A 126 -5.06 -7.25 4.79
CA PRO A 126 -5.34 -6.31 3.72
C PRO A 126 -6.79 -6.47 3.23
N MET A 127 -7.41 -5.37 2.81
CA MET A 127 -8.78 -5.38 2.31
C MET A 127 -9.04 -4.27 1.29
N ILE A 128 -9.81 -4.62 0.26
CA ILE A 128 -10.35 -3.69 -0.75
C ILE A 128 -11.87 -3.59 -0.69
N GLY A 129 -12.52 -4.37 0.18
CA GLY A 129 -13.97 -4.39 0.32
C GLY A 129 -14.48 -3.23 1.17
N PHE A 130 -14.55 -2.03 0.59
CA PHE A 130 -15.17 -0.84 1.20
C PHE A 130 -15.71 0.10 0.12
N ASP A 131 -16.61 1.00 0.50
CA ASP A 131 -17.12 2.07 -0.36
C ASP A 131 -16.03 3.14 -0.55
N VAL A 132 -15.29 3.05 -1.66
CA VAL A 132 -14.15 3.92 -1.97
C VAL A 132 -14.54 5.40 -1.96
N THR A 133 -15.71 5.75 -2.48
CA THR A 133 -16.19 7.13 -2.55
C THR A 133 -16.48 7.67 -1.16
N LYS A 134 -17.24 6.93 -0.34
CA LYS A 134 -17.60 7.39 1.00
C LYS A 134 -16.40 7.41 1.93
N VAL A 135 -15.51 6.42 1.85
CA VAL A 135 -14.26 6.41 2.62
C VAL A 135 -13.37 7.59 2.22
N GLY A 136 -13.26 7.88 0.93
CA GLY A 136 -12.52 9.03 0.41
C GLY A 136 -13.05 10.34 0.98
N ALA A 137 -14.38 10.53 0.95
CA ALA A 137 -15.02 11.69 1.56
C ALA A 137 -14.81 11.75 3.08
N LEU A 138 -14.95 10.60 3.77
CA LEU A 138 -14.78 10.50 5.21
C LEU A 138 -13.37 10.92 5.66
N LEU A 139 -12.35 10.52 4.91
CA LEU A 139 -10.94 10.77 5.20
C LEU A 139 -10.38 11.97 4.43
N GLN A 140 -11.25 12.74 3.77
CA GLN A 140 -10.92 13.99 3.07
C GLN A 140 -9.81 13.82 2.03
N LEU A 141 -9.89 12.76 1.24
CA LEU A 141 -8.97 12.56 0.12
C LEU A 141 -9.25 13.58 -0.99
N ASP A 142 -8.20 14.18 -1.51
CA ASP A 142 -8.28 15.07 -2.66
C ASP A 142 -8.46 14.29 -3.98
N ALA A 143 -8.77 15.02 -5.06
CA ALA A 143 -8.99 14.44 -6.39
C ALA A 143 -7.73 13.82 -7.02
N ASN A 144 -6.56 14.12 -6.47
CA ASN A 144 -5.27 13.64 -6.94
C ASN A 144 -4.79 12.41 -6.14
N THR A 145 -5.62 11.91 -5.23
CA THR A 145 -5.32 10.80 -4.34
C THR A 145 -6.29 9.65 -4.57
N VAL A 146 -5.76 8.47 -4.87
CA VAL A 146 -6.58 7.26 -5.03
C VAL A 146 -6.39 6.30 -3.85
N PRO A 147 -7.47 5.77 -3.26
CA PRO A 147 -7.38 4.64 -2.34
C PRO A 147 -6.79 3.42 -3.05
N VAL A 148 -5.76 2.82 -2.45
CA VAL A 148 -5.14 1.58 -2.94
C VAL A 148 -5.79 0.39 -2.24
N MET A 149 -5.70 0.35 -0.91
CA MET A 149 -6.34 -0.65 -0.04
C MET A 149 -6.29 -0.19 1.42
N MET A 150 -7.09 -0.81 2.28
CA MET A 150 -6.91 -0.72 3.72
C MET A 150 -6.11 -1.92 4.23
N VAL A 151 -5.37 -1.71 5.32
CA VAL A 151 -4.76 -2.78 6.11
C VAL A 151 -5.18 -2.58 7.56
N VAL A 152 -5.90 -3.57 8.10
CA VAL A 152 -6.18 -3.61 9.54
C VAL A 152 -4.99 -4.21 10.28
N ILE A 153 -4.67 -3.70 11.46
CA ILE A 153 -3.57 -4.19 12.29
C ILE A 153 -4.07 -4.41 13.72
N GLY A 154 -3.83 -5.62 14.24
CA GLY A 154 -4.32 -6.03 15.56
C GLY A 154 -3.53 -7.23 16.09
N LYS A 155 -3.99 -7.79 17.20
CA LYS A 155 -3.50 -9.09 17.68
C LYS A 155 -4.49 -10.15 17.23
N ALA A 156 -4.01 -11.26 16.68
CA ALA A 156 -4.89 -12.39 16.43
C ALA A 156 -5.51 -12.88 17.74
N LEU A 157 -6.79 -13.23 17.69
CA LEU A 157 -7.48 -13.90 18.79
C LEU A 157 -6.79 -15.25 19.03
N ARG A 158 -6.42 -15.53 20.29
CA ARG A 158 -5.65 -16.73 20.64
C ARG A 158 -6.43 -17.99 20.26
N GLY A 159 -5.82 -18.84 19.44
CA GLY A 159 -6.42 -20.13 19.03
C GLY A 159 -7.40 -20.06 17.87
N GLU A 160 -7.62 -18.88 17.27
CA GLU A 160 -8.68 -18.65 16.27
C GLU A 160 -8.15 -18.29 14.89
N GLN A 161 -6.85 -18.42 14.61
CA GLN A 161 -6.40 -18.20 13.24
C GLN A 161 -6.98 -19.31 12.35
N PRO A 162 -7.82 -18.97 11.34
CA PRO A 162 -8.33 -19.97 10.43
C PRO A 162 -7.16 -20.64 9.72
N PRO A 163 -7.27 -21.94 9.38
CA PRO A 163 -6.24 -22.60 8.59
C PRO A 163 -6.00 -21.79 7.31
N ARG A 164 -4.74 -21.73 6.88
CA ARG A 164 -4.40 -21.02 5.65
C ARG A 164 -5.24 -21.61 4.51
N GLY A 165 -6.03 -20.77 3.86
CA GLY A 165 -6.82 -21.16 2.70
C GLY A 165 -5.92 -21.69 1.57
N TYR A 166 -6.53 -22.44 0.65
CA TYR A 166 -5.82 -23.04 -0.48
C TYR A 166 -4.89 -22.04 -1.19
N ARG A 167 -3.71 -22.53 -1.59
CA ARG A 167 -2.79 -21.85 -2.49
C ARG A 167 -2.52 -22.79 -3.65
N ARG A 168 -2.52 -22.26 -4.87
CA ARG A 168 -2.18 -23.04 -6.06
C ARG A 168 -0.76 -23.63 -5.90
N PRO A 169 -0.51 -24.89 -6.30
CA PRO A 169 0.81 -25.47 -6.36
C PRO A 169 1.80 -24.60 -7.15
N VAL A 170 3.08 -24.64 -6.78
CA VAL A 170 4.16 -23.89 -7.45
C VAL A 170 4.17 -24.16 -8.95
N ALA A 171 4.07 -25.42 -9.35
CA ALA A 171 4.05 -25.84 -10.76
C ALA A 171 2.88 -25.25 -11.58
N GLU A 172 1.79 -24.81 -10.95
CA GLU A 172 0.68 -24.16 -11.67
C GLU A 172 0.95 -22.70 -11.99
N VAL A 173 1.75 -22.01 -11.16
CA VAL A 173 1.92 -20.55 -11.22
C VAL A 173 3.33 -20.10 -11.57
N VAL A 174 4.31 -21.01 -11.57
CA VAL A 174 5.70 -20.72 -11.94
C VAL A 174 6.09 -21.54 -13.18
N ARG A 175 6.64 -20.83 -14.17
CA ARG A 175 7.18 -21.37 -15.42
C ARG A 175 8.61 -20.87 -15.60
N LEU A 176 9.51 -21.71 -16.12
CA LEU A 176 10.89 -21.36 -16.41
C LEU A 176 11.01 -20.73 -17.79
N GLU A 177 11.84 -19.69 -17.91
CA GLU A 177 12.16 -18.91 -19.13
C GLU A 177 10.99 -18.18 -19.82
N SER A 178 9.81 -18.78 -19.94
CA SER A 178 8.62 -18.18 -20.54
C SER A 178 7.34 -18.76 -19.96
N LEU A 179 6.19 -18.09 -20.15
CA LEU A 179 4.89 -18.63 -19.72
C LEU A 179 4.51 -19.96 -20.42
N ALA A 180 5.13 -20.26 -21.55
CA ALA A 180 4.99 -21.52 -22.29
C ALA A 180 6.04 -22.58 -21.89
N GLY A 181 7.01 -22.23 -21.04
CA GLY A 181 8.12 -23.10 -20.65
C GLY A 181 7.73 -24.17 -19.63
N GLU A 182 8.75 -24.87 -19.16
CA GLU A 182 8.58 -25.94 -18.18
C GLU A 182 8.04 -25.41 -16.85
N ARG A 183 7.27 -26.26 -16.16
CA ARG A 183 6.76 -25.94 -14.82
C ARG A 183 7.89 -26.08 -13.81
N LEU A 184 7.96 -25.20 -12.82
CA LEU A 184 8.87 -25.39 -11.69
C LEU A 184 8.27 -26.45 -10.75
N CYS A 185 8.92 -27.63 -10.70
CA CYS A 185 8.55 -28.76 -9.87
C CYS A 185 9.00 -28.59 -8.42
#